data_AF-A0A534IKI5-F1
#
_entry.id   AF-A0A534IKI5-F1
#
_cell.length_a   1.000
_cell.length_b   1.000
_cell.length_c   1.000
_cell.angle_alpha   90.00
_cell.angle_beta   90.00
_cell.angle_gamma   90.00
#
_symmetry.space_group_name_H-M   'P 1'
#
loop_
_entity.id
_entity.type
_entity.pdbx_description
1 polymer ?
#
loop_
_entity_poly.entity_id
_entity_poly.type
_entity_poly.pdbx_seq_one_letter_code
_entity_poly.pdbx_strand_id
1 'polypeptide(L)'
;MRVAATTIRGEALVVLNGAAGVLRQIGGTEWVIFLIVVAVLLLFGPSKLPEFARAMGRAWGEFRRGKMEIDRELRQEFARAESGEEVATRDEVLRAAKELSLSREGRDMGEIKLDIARAIDKTEGPRLVAVAKVFGLEVEGVGAQSLREQIVRRLHV
;
A
#
# COMPACT_ATOMS: atom_id res chain seq x y z
N MET A 1 5.51 -63.57 -56.32
CA MET A 1 5.99 -62.22 -56.65
C MET A 1 4.81 -61.24 -56.61
N ARG A 2 4.30 -60.87 -55.41
CA ARG A 2 3.10 -60.00 -55.24
C ARG A 2 3.15 -59.13 -53.96
N VAL A 3 4.33 -58.78 -53.46
CA VAL A 3 4.47 -58.08 -52.16
C VAL A 3 4.84 -56.59 -52.29
N ALA A 4 5.44 -56.16 -53.41
CA ALA A 4 6.00 -54.80 -53.52
C ALA A 4 4.97 -53.66 -53.79
N ALA A 5 3.78 -53.97 -54.33
CA ALA A 5 2.81 -52.95 -54.76
C ALA A 5 1.94 -52.38 -53.63
N THR A 6 1.81 -53.09 -52.50
CA THR A 6 0.90 -52.72 -51.41
C THR A 6 1.52 -51.68 -50.46
N THR A 7 2.85 -51.64 -50.35
CA THR A 7 3.57 -50.74 -49.43
C THR A 7 3.53 -49.29 -49.88
N ILE A 8 3.74 -49.00 -51.17
CA ILE A 8 3.79 -47.62 -51.70
C ILE A 8 2.43 -46.90 -51.55
N ARG A 9 1.33 -47.64 -51.66
CA ARG A 9 -0.04 -47.10 -51.53
C ARG A 9 -0.39 -46.74 -50.07
N GLY A 10 0.20 -47.45 -49.11
CA GLY A 10 -0.03 -47.22 -47.67
C GLY A 10 0.67 -45.97 -47.15
N GLU A 11 1.93 -45.75 -47.52
CA GLU A 11 2.69 -44.58 -47.07
C GLU A 11 2.13 -43.26 -47.60
N ALA A 12 1.66 -43.23 -48.85
CA ALA A 12 0.98 -42.07 -49.42
C ALA A 12 -0.30 -41.70 -48.63
N LEU A 13 -1.04 -42.71 -48.16
CA LEU A 13 -2.24 -42.54 -47.33
C LEU A 13 -1.90 -42.06 -45.91
N VAL A 14 -0.78 -42.49 -45.34
CA VAL A 14 -0.30 -42.04 -44.02
C VAL A 14 0.16 -40.57 -44.08
N VAL A 15 0.89 -40.18 -45.11
CA VAL A 15 1.35 -38.79 -45.30
C VAL A 15 0.16 -37.85 -45.53
N LEU A 16 -0.82 -38.25 -46.35
CA LEU A 16 -2.04 -37.47 -46.58
C LEU A 16 -2.87 -37.29 -45.30
N ASN A 17 -3.06 -38.35 -44.52
CA ASN A 17 -3.79 -38.26 -43.25
C ASN A 17 -2.99 -37.49 -42.18
N GLY A 18 -1.66 -37.58 -42.18
CA GLY A 18 -0.78 -36.81 -41.29
C GLY A 18 -0.84 -35.30 -41.56
N ALA A 19 -0.79 -34.89 -42.83
CA ALA A 19 -0.97 -33.49 -43.22
C ALA A 19 -2.38 -32.96 -42.90
N ALA A 20 -3.41 -33.77 -43.12
CA ALA A 20 -4.79 -33.45 -42.72
C ALA A 20 -4.95 -33.35 -41.18
N GLY A 21 -4.19 -34.15 -40.43
CA GLY A 21 -4.11 -34.09 -38.97
C GLY A 21 -3.57 -32.76 -38.46
N VAL A 22 -2.51 -32.24 -39.08
CA VAL A 22 -1.94 -30.92 -38.75
C VAL A 22 -2.96 -29.80 -39.01
N LEU A 23 -3.69 -29.85 -40.13
CA LEU A 23 -4.74 -28.88 -40.45
C LEU A 23 -5.96 -28.97 -39.52
N ARG A 24 -6.25 -30.16 -38.94
CA ARG A 24 -7.29 -30.35 -37.91
C ARG A 24 -6.85 -29.95 -36.51
N GLN A 25 -5.55 -29.91 -36.25
CA GLN A 25 -4.98 -29.68 -34.92
C GLN A 25 -4.77 -28.19 -34.61
N ILE A 26 -4.62 -27.35 -35.63
CA ILE A 26 -4.71 -25.89 -35.47
C ILE A 26 -6.19 -25.56 -35.27
N GLY A 27 -6.58 -25.30 -34.02
CA GLY A 27 -7.97 -25.03 -33.66
C GLY A 27 -8.54 -23.81 -34.39
N GLY A 28 -9.86 -23.73 -34.49
CA GLY A 28 -10.52 -22.54 -35.03
C GLY A 28 -10.18 -21.25 -34.27
N THR A 29 -9.75 -21.36 -33.01
CA THR A 29 -9.39 -20.24 -32.14
C THR A 29 -8.17 -19.46 -32.65
N GLU A 30 -7.16 -20.14 -33.17
CA GLU A 30 -5.96 -19.53 -33.72
C GLU A 30 -6.28 -18.66 -34.94
N TRP A 31 -7.20 -19.12 -35.79
CA TRP A 31 -7.71 -18.35 -36.93
C TRP A 31 -8.51 -17.12 -36.48
N VAL A 32 -9.31 -17.24 -35.41
CA VAL A 32 -10.04 -16.10 -34.84
C VAL A 32 -9.07 -15.04 -34.31
N ILE A 33 -8.05 -15.43 -33.56
CA ILE A 33 -7.02 -14.51 -33.05
C ILE A 33 -6.29 -13.83 -34.22
N PHE A 34 -5.90 -14.60 -35.24
CA PHE A 34 -5.26 -14.05 -36.44
C PHE A 34 -6.13 -13.01 -37.13
N LEU A 35 -7.41 -13.30 -37.36
CA LEU A 35 -8.34 -12.37 -37.99
C LEU A 35 -8.53 -11.08 -37.17
N ILE A 36 -8.60 -11.18 -35.83
CA ILE A 36 -8.69 -10.01 -34.96
C ILE A 36 -7.43 -9.14 -35.08
N VAL A 37 -6.24 -9.76 -35.03
CA VAL A 37 -4.98 -9.03 -35.17
C VAL A 37 -4.90 -8.34 -36.53
N VAL A 38 -5.22 -9.04 -37.62
CA VAL A 38 -5.23 -8.45 -38.96
C VAL A 38 -6.26 -7.32 -39.05
N ALA A 39 -7.47 -7.49 -38.52
CA ALA A 39 -8.49 -6.45 -38.52
C ALA A 39 -8.01 -5.18 -37.78
N VAL A 40 -7.44 -5.35 -36.59
CA VAL A 40 -6.85 -4.23 -35.82
C VAL A 40 -5.71 -3.57 -36.58
N LEU A 41 -4.83 -4.34 -37.21
CA LEU A 41 -3.72 -3.82 -38.01
C LEU A 41 -4.19 -3.08 -39.27
N LEU A 42 -5.30 -3.49 -39.90
CA LEU A 42 -5.87 -2.79 -41.06
C LEU A 42 -6.57 -1.50 -40.67
N LEU A 43 -7.32 -1.51 -39.57
CA LEU A 43 -8.05 -0.33 -39.07
C LEU A 43 -7.10 0.74 -38.53
N PHE A 44 -6.10 0.33 -37.75
CA PHE A 44 -5.22 1.26 -37.05
C PHE A 44 -3.83 1.37 -37.68
N GLY A 45 -3.40 0.41 -38.48
CA GLY A 45 -2.05 0.35 -39.04
C GLY A 45 -1.04 -0.30 -38.09
N PRO A 46 -0.01 -0.99 -38.62
CA PRO A 46 0.99 -1.70 -37.82
C PRO A 46 1.85 -0.78 -36.95
N SER A 47 1.99 0.49 -37.34
CA SER A 47 2.77 1.48 -36.59
C SER A 47 2.06 1.98 -35.32
N LYS A 48 0.72 1.83 -35.22
CA LYS A 48 -0.05 2.39 -34.08
C LYS A 48 0.01 1.56 -32.82
N LEU A 49 0.13 0.23 -32.92
CA LEU A 49 0.33 -0.63 -31.75
C LEU A 49 1.60 -0.28 -30.94
N PRO A 50 2.80 -0.19 -31.55
CA PRO A 50 4.01 0.18 -30.80
C PRO A 50 3.99 1.64 -30.32
N GLU A 51 3.40 2.55 -31.09
CA GLU A 51 3.24 3.95 -30.68
C GLU A 51 2.35 4.08 -29.43
N PHE A 52 1.21 3.39 -29.42
CA PHE A 52 0.28 3.33 -28.29
C PHE A 52 0.92 2.70 -27.04
N ALA A 53 1.63 1.58 -27.19
CA ALA A 53 2.34 0.95 -26.08
C ALA A 53 3.40 1.89 -25.46
N ARG A 54 4.14 2.64 -26.29
CA ARG A 54 5.11 3.64 -25.80
C ARG A 54 4.44 4.82 -25.10
N ALA A 55 3.29 5.29 -25.61
CA ALA A 55 2.54 6.37 -24.99
C ALA A 55 1.95 5.95 -23.63
N MET A 56 1.28 4.79 -23.59
CA MET A 56 0.77 4.21 -22.35
C MET A 56 1.88 3.92 -21.34
N GLY A 57 3.01 3.37 -21.78
CA GLY A 57 4.16 3.09 -20.90
C GLY A 57 4.74 4.36 -20.27
N ARG A 58 4.84 5.44 -21.04
CA ARG A 58 5.24 6.76 -20.51
C ARG A 58 4.22 7.29 -19.52
N ALA A 59 2.93 7.28 -19.87
CA ALA A 59 1.86 7.75 -18.98
C ALA A 59 1.84 6.97 -17.65
N TRP A 60 1.96 5.63 -17.70
CA TRP A 60 2.03 4.78 -16.52
C TRP A 60 3.28 5.05 -15.68
N GLY A 61 4.42 5.31 -16.33
CA GLY A 61 5.67 5.69 -15.68
C GLY A 61 5.54 7.00 -14.91
N GLU A 62 5.05 8.06 -15.56
CA GLU A 62 4.82 9.35 -14.90
C GLU A 62 3.78 9.26 -13.78
N PHE A 63 2.68 8.53 -14.00
CA PHE A 63 1.68 8.30 -12.96
C PHE A 63 2.27 7.63 -11.73
N ARG A 64 3.12 6.60 -11.92
CA ARG A 64 3.76 5.90 -10.80
C ARG A 64 4.72 6.80 -10.04
N ARG A 65 5.49 7.66 -10.74
CA ARG A 65 6.38 8.65 -10.11
C ARG A 65 5.58 9.70 -9.34
N GLY A 66 4.55 10.29 -9.96
CA GLY A 66 3.67 11.25 -9.30
C GLY A 66 3.00 10.66 -8.06
N LYS A 67 2.54 9.41 -8.11
CA LYS A 67 2.00 8.71 -6.92
C LYS A 67 3.03 8.58 -5.79
N MET A 68 4.29 8.27 -6.10
CA MET A 68 5.35 8.17 -5.08
C MET A 68 5.69 9.53 -4.47
N GLU A 69 5.70 10.58 -5.29
CA GLU A 69 5.94 11.95 -4.83
C GLU A 69 4.82 12.42 -3.90
N ILE A 70 3.56 12.20 -4.28
CA ILE A 70 2.40 12.50 -3.43
C ILE A 70 2.46 11.72 -2.11
N ASP A 71 2.73 10.42 -2.13
CA ASP A 71 2.85 9.63 -0.88
C ASP A 71 3.98 10.16 0.01
N ARG A 72 5.09 10.58 -0.60
CA ARG A 72 6.24 11.15 0.10
C ARG A 72 5.93 12.54 0.69
N GLU A 73 5.23 13.39 -0.04
CA GLU A 73 4.77 14.70 0.43
C GLU A 73 3.76 14.53 1.57
N LEU A 74 2.76 13.68 1.41
CA LEU A 74 1.79 13.39 2.47
C LEU A 74 2.47 12.88 3.73
N ARG A 75 3.40 11.91 3.62
CA ARG A 75 4.17 11.43 4.78
C ARG A 75 4.99 12.52 5.44
N GLN A 76 5.56 13.44 4.66
CA GLN A 76 6.31 14.57 5.23
C GLN A 76 5.39 15.57 5.91
N GLU A 77 4.22 15.85 5.36
CA GLU A 77 3.23 16.74 5.98
C GLU A 77 2.65 16.12 7.26
N PHE A 78 2.35 14.82 7.27
CA PHE A 78 1.95 14.09 8.48
C PHE A 78 3.08 14.05 9.51
N ALA A 79 4.31 13.71 9.10
CA ALA A 79 5.46 13.71 9.99
C ALA A 79 5.77 15.12 10.52
N ARG A 80 5.53 16.19 9.74
CA ARG A 80 5.65 17.58 10.19
C ARG A 80 4.58 17.94 11.21
N ALA A 81 3.33 17.58 10.93
CA ALA A 81 2.21 17.75 11.85
C ALA A 81 2.45 17.01 13.17
N GLU A 82 3.03 15.81 13.13
CA GLU A 82 3.46 15.06 14.32
C GLU A 82 4.73 15.64 14.95
N SER A 83 5.70 16.16 14.19
CA SER A 83 6.97 16.70 14.74
C SER A 83 6.83 18.07 15.39
N GLY A 84 5.74 18.80 15.12
CA GLY A 84 5.35 19.98 15.89
C GLY A 84 4.80 19.65 17.27
N GLU A 85 4.42 18.38 17.51
CA GLU A 85 4.09 17.83 18.81
C GLU A 85 5.30 17.05 19.31
N GLU A 86 6.13 17.65 20.17
CA GLU A 86 7.17 16.89 20.88
C GLU A 86 6.46 15.73 21.62
N VAL A 87 6.66 14.50 21.12
CA VAL A 87 6.04 13.31 21.70
C VAL A 87 6.64 13.09 23.07
N ALA A 88 5.78 12.86 24.07
CA ALA A 88 6.21 12.62 25.43
C ALA A 88 7.28 11.53 25.49
N THR A 89 8.45 11.87 26.05
CA THR A 89 9.54 10.91 26.17
C THR A 89 9.16 9.79 27.15
N ARG A 90 9.83 8.63 27.06
CA ARG A 90 9.57 7.51 27.97
C ARG A 90 9.68 7.92 29.45
N ASP A 91 10.63 8.77 29.79
CA ASP A 91 10.84 9.25 31.15
C ASP A 91 9.68 10.15 31.63
N GLU A 92 9.20 11.05 30.77
CA GLU A 92 8.05 11.91 31.06
C GLU A 92 6.78 11.10 31.31
N VAL A 93 6.49 10.11 30.46
CA VAL A 93 5.34 9.20 30.63
C VAL A 93 5.42 8.48 31.99
N LEU A 94 6.60 8.01 32.38
CA LEU A 94 6.79 7.31 33.67
C LEU A 94 6.66 8.25 34.88
N ARG A 95 7.12 9.49 34.77
CA ARG A 95 6.97 10.53 35.81
C ARG A 95 5.51 10.97 35.94
N ALA A 96 4.81 11.16 34.82
CA ALA A 96 3.38 11.46 34.81
C ALA A 96 2.56 10.32 35.42
N ALA A 97 2.87 9.06 35.07
CA ALA A 97 2.26 7.89 35.70
C ALA A 97 2.50 7.85 37.22
N LYS A 98 3.70 8.23 37.67
CA LYS A 98 4.03 8.33 39.10
C LYS A 98 3.18 9.40 39.81
N GLU A 99 3.02 10.57 39.20
CA GLU A 99 2.22 11.67 39.74
C GLU A 99 0.73 11.28 39.89
N LEU A 100 0.23 10.47 38.96
CA LEU A 100 -1.12 9.93 38.97
C LEU A 100 -1.26 8.64 39.80
N SER A 101 -0.19 8.17 40.45
CA SER A 101 -0.18 6.93 41.23
C SER A 101 -0.60 5.69 40.43
N LEU A 102 -0.29 5.65 39.13
CA LEU A 102 -0.58 4.53 38.23
C LEU A 102 0.50 3.43 38.35
N SER A 103 0.08 2.17 38.29
CA SER A 103 1.01 1.02 38.27
C SER A 103 1.83 1.01 36.98
N ARG A 104 3.13 0.69 37.06
CA ARG A 104 4.05 0.69 35.90
C ARG A 104 4.66 -0.68 35.61
N GLU A 105 4.43 -1.64 36.50
CA GLU A 105 5.19 -2.89 36.53
C GLU A 105 4.57 -3.92 35.57
N GLY A 106 5.36 -4.40 34.61
CA GLY A 106 4.94 -5.41 33.64
C GLY A 106 3.96 -4.94 32.56
N ARG A 107 3.80 -3.63 32.34
CA ARG A 107 2.82 -3.06 31.39
C ARG A 107 3.48 -2.48 30.14
N ASP A 108 2.75 -2.48 29.03
CA ASP A 108 3.23 -1.89 27.78
C ASP A 108 3.14 -0.35 27.80
N MET A 109 4.00 0.32 27.03
CA MET A 109 4.02 1.79 26.97
C MET A 109 2.72 2.37 26.43
N GLY A 110 2.06 1.69 25.49
CA GLY A 110 0.76 2.12 24.96
C GLY A 110 -0.33 2.06 26.04
N GLU A 111 -0.33 1.02 26.87
CA GLU A 111 -1.28 0.87 27.98
C GLU A 111 -1.08 1.97 29.04
N ILE A 112 0.17 2.28 29.37
CA ILE A 112 0.50 3.34 30.34
C ILE A 112 0.04 4.71 29.80
N LYS A 113 0.28 5.01 28.53
CA LYS A 113 -0.16 6.26 27.89
C LYS A 113 -1.69 6.41 27.92
N LEU A 114 -2.41 5.35 27.56
CA LEU A 114 -3.87 5.34 27.55
C LEU A 114 -4.46 5.53 28.97
N ASP A 115 -3.83 4.92 29.97
CA ASP A 115 -4.22 5.09 31.37
C ASP A 115 -3.99 6.51 31.88
N ILE A 116 -2.87 7.13 31.51
CA ILE A 116 -2.61 8.54 31.84
C ILE A 116 -3.67 9.41 31.19
N ALA A 117 -3.96 9.24 29.89
CA ALA A 117 -4.99 10.01 29.19
C ALA A 117 -6.36 9.89 29.89
N ARG A 118 -6.76 8.67 30.26
CA ARG A 118 -8.03 8.40 30.96
C ARG A 118 -8.06 8.97 32.39
N ALA A 119 -6.95 8.89 33.11
CA ALA A 119 -6.84 9.42 34.47
C ALA A 119 -6.82 10.96 34.47
N ILE A 120 -6.22 11.56 33.43
CA ILE A 120 -6.14 13.01 33.29
C ILE A 120 -7.52 13.62 33.24
N ASP A 121 -8.51 13.06 32.55
CA ASP A 121 -9.89 13.59 32.51
C ASP A 121 -10.53 13.80 33.89
N LYS A 122 -10.18 12.98 34.88
CA LYS A 122 -10.74 13.03 36.25
C LYS A 122 -9.85 13.77 37.24
N THR A 123 -8.67 14.21 36.81
CA THR A 123 -7.67 14.82 37.68
C THR A 123 -7.96 16.31 37.91
N GLU A 124 -7.88 16.78 39.15
CA GLU A 124 -8.14 18.18 39.50
C GLU A 124 -6.90 19.08 39.39
N GLY A 125 -7.12 20.39 39.45
CA GLY A 125 -6.16 21.45 39.09
C GLY A 125 -4.71 21.24 39.54
N PRO A 126 -4.43 21.02 40.84
CA PRO A 126 -3.04 20.94 41.31
C PRO A 126 -2.23 19.79 40.70
N ARG A 127 -2.84 18.61 40.56
CA ARG A 127 -2.17 17.43 39.97
C ARG A 127 -2.12 17.53 38.45
N LEU A 128 -3.13 18.10 37.82
CA LEU A 128 -3.15 18.33 36.37
C LEU A 128 -1.99 19.25 35.96
N VAL A 129 -1.75 20.31 36.73
CA VAL A 129 -0.63 21.24 36.52
C VAL A 129 0.71 20.54 36.74
N ALA A 130 0.82 19.66 37.74
CA ALA A 130 2.04 18.88 37.97
C ALA A 130 2.38 17.97 36.78
N VAL A 131 1.38 17.26 36.24
CA VAL A 131 1.56 16.42 35.05
C VAL A 131 1.89 17.25 33.81
N ALA A 132 1.23 18.39 33.61
CA ALA A 132 1.53 19.29 32.49
C ALA A 132 3.00 19.75 32.49
N LYS A 133 3.51 20.13 33.67
CA LYS A 133 4.93 20.51 33.85
C LYS A 133 5.89 19.37 33.54
N VAL A 134 5.52 18.12 33.84
CA VAL A 134 6.34 16.95 33.50
C VAL A 134 6.52 16.83 31.99
N PHE A 135 5.48 17.12 31.21
CA PHE A 135 5.53 17.10 29.74
C PHE A 135 6.12 18.37 29.11
N GLY A 136 6.61 19.31 29.93
CA GLY A 136 7.19 20.57 29.45
C GLY A 136 6.15 21.57 28.95
N LEU A 137 4.88 21.42 29.31
CA LEU A 137 3.81 22.31 28.87
C LEU A 137 3.78 23.61 29.67
N GLU A 138 3.48 24.72 28.98
CA GLU A 138 3.23 26.00 29.62
C GLU A 138 1.91 25.95 30.40
N VAL A 139 1.98 26.33 31.68
CA VAL A 139 0.84 26.25 32.62
C VAL A 139 0.35 27.62 33.07
N GLU A 140 1.07 28.69 32.74
CA GLU A 140 0.69 30.05 33.10
C GLU A 140 -0.39 30.57 32.14
N GLY A 141 -1.55 30.99 32.68
CA GLY A 141 -2.66 31.51 31.89
C GLY A 141 -3.46 30.45 31.11
N VAL A 142 -3.12 29.17 31.21
CA VAL A 142 -3.79 28.07 30.50
C VAL A 142 -4.89 27.46 31.37
N GLY A 143 -6.11 27.36 30.84
CA GLY A 143 -7.23 26.73 31.52
C GLY A 143 -7.09 25.21 31.64
N ALA A 144 -7.71 24.62 32.67
CA ALA A 144 -7.61 23.18 32.94
C ALA A 144 -8.08 22.29 31.76
N GLN A 145 -9.04 22.74 30.95
CA GLN A 145 -9.48 21.99 29.76
C GLN A 145 -8.38 21.93 28.69
N SER A 146 -7.71 23.06 28.41
CA SER A 146 -6.62 23.09 27.43
C SER A 146 -5.41 22.29 27.92
N LEU A 147 -5.12 22.28 29.22
CA LEU A 147 -4.06 21.44 29.77
C LEU A 147 -4.34 19.94 29.57
N ARG A 148 -5.58 19.48 29.75
CA ARG A 148 -5.95 18.08 29.49
C ARG A 148 -5.72 17.72 28.03
N GLU A 149 -6.20 18.57 27.13
CA GLU A 149 -6.06 18.38 25.68
C GLU A 149 -4.58 18.34 25.25
N GLN A 150 -3.77 19.27 25.74
CA GLN A 150 -2.33 19.32 25.45
C GLN A 150 -1.59 18.08 25.97
N ILE A 151 -1.95 17.58 27.16
CA ILE A 151 -1.35 16.35 27.72
C ILE A 151 -1.74 15.13 26.87
N VAL A 152 -3.02 14.97 26.53
CA VAL A 152 -3.49 13.82 25.72
C VAL A 152 -2.83 13.84 24.34
N ARG A 153 -2.74 15.02 23.72
CA ARG A 153 -2.05 15.24 22.46
C ARG A 153 -0.59 14.78 22.53
N ARG A 154 0.15 15.18 23.59
CA ARG A 154 1.54 14.75 23.84
C ARG A 154 1.73 13.23 23.94
N LEU A 155 0.70 12.50 24.37
CA LEU A 155 0.76 11.05 24.57
C LEU A 155 0.53 10.26 23.27
N HIS A 156 -0.01 10.88 22.21
CA HIS A 156 -0.42 10.22 20.96
C HIS A 156 -1.35 9.02 21.19
N VAL A 157 -2.46 9.23 21.91
CA VAL A 157 -3.50 8.22 22.22
C VAL A 157 -4.90 8.74 21.95
#